data_AF-A0A7J6A218-F1
#
_entry.id   AF-A0A7J6A218-F1
#
_cell.length_a   1.000
_cell.length_b   1.000
_cell.length_c   1.000
_cell.angle_alpha   90.00
_cell.angle_beta   90.00
_cell.angle_gamma   90.00
#
_symmetry.space_group_name_H-M   'P 1'
#
loop_
_entity.id
_entity.type
_entity.pdbx_description
1 polymer ?
#
loop_
_entity_poly.entity_id
_entity_poly.type
_entity_poly.pdbx_seq_one_letter_code
_entity_poly.pdbx_strand_id
1 'polypeptide(L)'
;MAIKHRGHFTSSYYCEVSQLHTISYYCSNLTLMNIMYGSAVYVLIFALVSRAVVANPVRATTSAIIDHTQCTTRARDLLTALKRVLDKVSNKAIDKVIKTEPEKMRSNTLFHGFNCTDLEVVVNSNTQTASVCQPRQDTKCSDQKSSPFNETQCLQNIANDLGYHESMLTEYMRTLDNKANSESVKELQSITDSIHNLTRTCKLPNPESSKNKWSSTNSFEDRKDLCKQLKGFQVRTITINRALGYVCAGEYKK
;
A
#
# COMPACT_ATOMS: atom_id res chain seq x y z
N MET A 1 -25.36 -46.61 -3.64
CA MET A 1 -25.30 -46.06 -5.02
C MET A 1 -24.60 -44.72 -4.93
N ALA A 2 -23.33 -44.67 -5.35
CA ALA A 2 -22.48 -43.48 -5.29
C ALA A 2 -22.56 -42.75 -6.64
N ILE A 3 -22.78 -41.44 -6.63
CA ILE A 3 -22.56 -40.59 -7.80
C ILE A 3 -21.51 -39.55 -7.41
N LYS A 4 -20.36 -39.73 -8.04
CA LYS A 4 -19.13 -38.95 -7.96
C LYS A 4 -19.21 -37.87 -9.04
N HIS A 5 -19.30 -36.60 -8.66
CA HIS A 5 -18.99 -35.50 -9.58
C HIS A 5 -17.62 -34.92 -9.23
N ARG A 6 -16.63 -35.38 -10.00
CA ARG A 6 -15.31 -34.77 -10.17
C ARG A 6 -15.50 -33.50 -11.00
N GLY A 7 -15.21 -32.34 -10.42
CA GLY A 7 -15.01 -31.08 -11.14
C GLY A 7 -13.66 -30.51 -10.74
N HIS A 8 -12.63 -30.83 -11.51
CA HIS A 8 -11.33 -30.18 -11.43
C HIS A 8 -11.47 -28.76 -12.00
N PHE A 9 -11.25 -27.73 -11.20
CA PHE A 9 -10.90 -26.39 -11.68
C PHE A 9 -9.70 -25.91 -10.88
N THR A 10 -8.51 -26.29 -11.33
CA THR A 10 -7.25 -25.73 -10.89
C THR A 10 -6.94 -24.54 -11.79
N SER A 11 -7.24 -23.32 -11.33
CA SER A 11 -6.67 -22.11 -11.91
C SER A 11 -5.77 -21.47 -10.86
N SER A 12 -4.59 -22.04 -10.72
CA SER A 12 -3.50 -21.48 -9.93
C SER A 12 -2.85 -20.37 -10.76
N TYR A 13 -3.10 -19.11 -10.42
CA TYR A 13 -2.29 -18.00 -10.91
C TYR A 13 -1.35 -17.57 -9.78
N TYR A 14 -0.15 -18.13 -9.83
CA TYR A 14 1.01 -17.62 -9.11
C TYR A 14 1.35 -16.23 -9.67
N CYS A 15 1.20 -15.18 -8.85
CA CYS A 15 1.98 -13.97 -9.03
C CYS A 15 3.32 -14.20 -8.34
N GLU A 16 4.34 -14.54 -9.13
CA GLU A 16 5.72 -14.61 -8.67
C GLU A 16 6.12 -13.26 -8.07
N VAL A 17 6.49 -13.28 -6.79
CA VAL A 17 7.09 -12.15 -6.09
C VAL A 17 8.52 -12.04 -6.60
N SER A 18 8.72 -11.32 -7.70
CA SER A 18 10.07 -10.96 -8.13
C SER A 18 10.68 -9.97 -7.14
N GLN A 19 11.80 -10.41 -6.58
CA GLN A 19 12.72 -9.74 -5.67
C GLN A 19 12.79 -8.20 -5.86
N LEU A 20 12.49 -7.47 -4.78
CA LEU A 20 12.73 -6.04 -4.65
C LEU A 20 14.23 -5.78 -4.46
N HIS A 21 14.99 -5.80 -5.55
CA HIS A 21 16.22 -5.02 -5.65
C HIS A 21 15.95 -3.78 -6.50
N THR A 22 16.33 -2.65 -5.91
CA THR A 22 16.45 -1.29 -6.43
C THR A 22 16.40 -1.16 -7.95
N ILE A 23 15.32 -0.57 -8.50
CA ILE A 23 15.36 0.06 -9.82
C ILE A 23 14.85 1.49 -9.68
N SER A 24 15.83 2.39 -9.63
CA SER A 24 15.68 3.80 -9.97
C SER A 24 15.41 3.88 -11.47
N TYR A 25 14.22 4.31 -11.87
CA TYR A 25 13.98 4.66 -13.27
C TYR A 25 14.42 6.10 -13.50
N TYR A 26 15.65 6.25 -14.00
CA TYR A 26 16.02 7.40 -14.83
C TYR A 26 15.32 7.25 -16.18
N CYS A 27 14.36 8.12 -16.47
CA CYS A 27 13.88 8.34 -17.84
C CYS A 27 14.91 9.21 -18.58
N SER A 28 15.89 8.58 -19.23
CA SER A 28 16.70 9.21 -20.26
C SER A 28 16.24 8.71 -21.62
N ASN A 29 15.55 9.59 -22.36
CA ASN A 29 15.24 9.40 -23.77
C ASN A 29 16.55 9.44 -24.56
N LEU A 30 17.00 8.30 -25.06
CA LEU A 30 18.14 8.19 -25.97
C LEU A 30 17.76 7.28 -27.14
N THR A 31 17.37 7.88 -28.26
CA THR A 31 17.59 7.37 -29.62
C THR A 31 17.11 8.41 -30.63
N LEU A 32 18.06 9.21 -31.14
CA LEU A 32 18.25 9.46 -32.58
C LEU A 32 19.39 10.46 -32.74
N MET A 33 20.62 9.92 -32.71
CA MET A 33 21.76 10.56 -33.34
C MET A 33 21.88 10.03 -34.76
N ASN A 34 21.81 10.95 -35.72
CA ASN A 34 22.63 11.06 -36.95
C ASN A 34 21.82 11.47 -38.17
N ILE A 35 21.57 12.78 -38.32
CA ILE A 35 21.66 13.46 -39.62
C ILE A 35 22.34 14.83 -39.40
N MET A 36 23.58 14.89 -39.89
CA MET A 36 24.29 16.04 -40.50
C MET A 36 24.54 17.34 -39.71
N TYR A 37 25.82 17.51 -39.38
CA TYR A 37 26.65 18.70 -39.66
C TYR A 37 25.92 19.98 -40.11
N GLY A 38 26.09 21.06 -39.34
CA GLY A 38 25.85 22.41 -39.85
C GLY A 38 25.73 23.48 -38.77
N SER A 39 26.87 24.11 -38.47
CA SER A 39 26.95 25.53 -38.10
C SER A 39 26.54 25.95 -36.68
N ALA A 40 27.58 26.09 -35.85
CA ALA A 40 27.67 27.14 -34.86
C ALA A 40 27.36 28.52 -35.47
N VAL A 41 27.05 29.50 -34.60
CA VAL A 41 26.61 30.89 -34.87
C VAL A 41 25.09 31.03 -34.81
N TYR A 42 24.56 31.32 -33.61
CA TYR A 42 23.59 32.40 -33.34
C TYR A 42 23.28 32.41 -31.82
N VAL A 43 24.32 32.71 -31.04
CA VAL A 43 24.16 33.32 -29.71
C VAL A 43 24.41 34.81 -29.91
N LEU A 44 23.56 35.64 -29.30
CA LEU A 44 23.50 37.11 -29.39
C LEU A 44 22.74 37.67 -30.59
N ILE A 45 21.46 37.98 -30.38
CA ILE A 45 20.86 39.31 -30.48
C ILE A 45 19.35 39.14 -30.22
N PHE A 46 18.88 39.66 -29.09
CA PHE A 46 17.60 40.37 -28.89
C PHE A 46 17.39 40.52 -27.37
N ALA A 47 18.33 41.21 -26.73
CA ALA A 47 18.01 41.99 -25.57
C ALA A 47 17.49 43.35 -26.06
N LEU A 48 16.44 43.84 -25.39
CA LEU A 48 15.92 45.22 -25.40
C LEU A 48 14.95 45.61 -26.54
N VAL A 49 13.66 45.34 -26.34
CA VAL A 49 12.61 46.39 -26.43
C VAL A 49 11.49 46.06 -25.42
N SER A 50 11.33 46.94 -24.43
CA SER A 50 10.26 46.92 -23.45
C SER A 50 8.93 47.36 -24.07
N ARG A 51 7.86 46.59 -23.87
CA ARG A 51 6.50 47.15 -23.71
C ARG A 51 5.78 46.44 -22.57
N ALA A 52 5.39 47.24 -21.58
CA ALA A 52 4.56 46.85 -20.48
C ALA A 52 3.20 46.35 -21.00
N VAL A 53 2.91 45.09 -20.74
CA VAL A 53 1.54 44.60 -20.61
C VAL A 53 1.40 44.19 -19.16
N VAL A 54 0.74 45.03 -18.37
CA VAL A 54 0.25 44.68 -17.04
C VAL A 54 -0.88 43.68 -17.27
N ALA A 55 -0.51 42.41 -17.47
CA ALA A 55 -1.41 41.31 -17.22
C ALA A 55 -1.43 41.13 -15.71
N ASN A 56 -2.54 41.48 -15.07
CA ASN A 56 -2.81 41.05 -13.71
C ASN A 56 -2.51 39.55 -13.63
N PRO A 57 -1.76 39.06 -12.63
CA PRO A 57 -1.70 37.63 -12.40
C PRO A 57 -3.14 37.21 -12.15
N VAL A 58 -3.70 36.43 -13.09
CA VAL A 58 -4.89 35.64 -12.80
C VAL A 58 -4.52 34.90 -11.54
N ARG A 59 -5.18 35.28 -10.43
CA ARG A 59 -5.07 34.64 -9.14
C ARG A 59 -5.27 33.16 -9.41
N ALA A 60 -4.17 32.42 -9.47
CA ALA A 60 -4.21 30.98 -9.39
C ALA A 60 -4.89 30.72 -8.06
N THR A 61 -6.16 30.35 -8.13
CA THR A 61 -6.89 29.86 -6.98
C THR A 61 -6.02 28.75 -6.44
N THR A 62 -5.40 28.97 -5.29
CA THR A 62 -4.60 27.99 -4.56
C THR A 62 -5.56 26.91 -4.08
N SER A 63 -6.19 26.17 -5.01
CA SER A 63 -6.89 24.95 -4.70
C SER A 63 -5.80 23.99 -4.30
N ALA A 64 -5.76 23.65 -3.01
CA ALA A 64 -4.84 22.75 -2.39
C ALA A 64 -4.42 21.61 -3.33
N ILE A 65 -3.28 21.78 -4.00
CA ILE A 65 -2.52 20.69 -4.59
C ILE A 65 -2.14 19.87 -3.37
N ILE A 66 -2.85 18.77 -3.13
CA ILE A 66 -2.37 17.72 -2.23
C ILE A 66 -0.97 17.42 -2.75
N ASP A 67 0.06 17.77 -1.98
CA ASP A 67 1.44 17.61 -2.42
C ASP A 67 1.65 16.14 -2.77
N HIS A 68 1.70 15.89 -4.09
CA HIS A 68 1.66 14.58 -4.71
C HIS A 68 2.75 13.64 -4.19
N THR A 69 3.84 14.22 -3.69
CA THR A 69 4.96 13.50 -3.10
C THR A 69 4.67 12.98 -1.70
N GLN A 70 3.82 13.65 -0.93
CA GLN A 70 3.58 13.33 0.47
C GLN A 70 2.70 12.09 0.64
N CYS A 71 1.67 11.93 -0.19
CA CYS A 71 0.76 10.79 -0.11
C CYS A 71 1.43 9.44 -0.36
N THR A 72 2.16 9.34 -1.48
CA THR A 72 2.88 8.12 -1.83
C THR A 72 3.99 7.82 -0.80
N THR A 73 4.61 8.85 -0.23
CA THR A 73 5.57 8.69 0.87
C THR A 73 4.91 8.05 2.09
N ARG A 74 3.76 8.56 2.54
CA ARG A 74 3.05 7.98 3.70
C ARG A 74 2.54 6.56 3.44
N ALA A 75 2.15 6.25 2.21
CA ALA A 75 1.77 4.89 1.85
C ALA A 75 2.97 3.92 1.88
N ARG A 76 4.18 4.38 1.50
CA ARG A 76 5.42 3.61 1.66
C ARG A 76 5.82 3.47 3.13
N ASP A 77 5.61 4.48 3.96
CA ASP A 77 5.84 4.40 5.41
C ASP A 77 4.97 3.30 6.03
N LEU A 78 3.67 3.27 5.69
CA LEU A 78 2.75 2.21 6.10
C LEU A 78 3.21 0.82 5.63
N LEU A 79 3.62 0.69 4.37
CA LEU A 79 4.15 -0.57 3.85
C LEU A 79 5.40 -1.02 4.61
N THR A 80 6.25 -0.08 5.01
CA THR A 80 7.47 -0.34 5.79
C THR A 80 7.13 -0.79 7.21
N ALA A 81 6.15 -0.15 7.86
CA ALA A 81 5.65 -0.58 9.16
C ALA A 81 5.09 -2.01 9.11
N LEU A 82 4.27 -2.32 8.11
CA LEU A 82 3.72 -3.66 7.88
C LEU A 82 4.81 -4.71 7.67
N LYS A 83 5.78 -4.43 6.78
CA LYS A 83 6.95 -5.30 6.55
C LYS A 83 7.72 -5.55 7.83
N ARG A 84 8.03 -4.51 8.60
CA ARG A 84 8.77 -4.66 9.87
C ARG A 84 8.06 -5.63 10.84
N VAL A 85 6.75 -5.53 10.98
CA VAL A 85 5.97 -6.39 11.88
C VAL A 85 5.90 -7.83 11.35
N LEU A 86 5.73 -8.01 10.04
CA LEU A 86 5.69 -9.33 9.40
C LEU A 86 7.08 -10.02 9.35
N ASP A 87 8.16 -9.26 9.14
CA ASP A 87 9.53 -9.78 8.97
C ASP A 87 10.25 -10.04 10.30
N LYS A 88 9.85 -9.39 11.40
CA LYS A 88 10.33 -9.74 12.76
C LYS A 88 10.05 -11.20 13.13
N VAL A 89 9.16 -11.87 12.41
CA VAL A 89 8.87 -13.31 12.52
C VAL A 89 9.96 -14.17 11.89
N SER A 90 10.59 -13.70 10.81
CA SER A 90 11.55 -14.47 10.02
C SER A 90 12.96 -14.47 10.63
N ASN A 91 13.38 -13.38 11.28
CA ASN A 91 14.77 -13.20 11.70
C ASN A 91 15.08 -13.71 13.13
N LYS A 92 14.07 -13.98 13.97
CA LYS A 92 14.32 -14.51 15.32
C LYS A 92 14.63 -16.02 15.33
N ALA A 93 14.37 -16.72 14.23
CA ALA A 93 14.70 -18.14 14.07
C ALA A 93 16.18 -18.37 13.67
N ILE A 94 16.83 -17.40 13.02
CA ILE A 94 18.19 -17.57 12.47
C ILE A 94 19.28 -17.28 13.51
N ASP A 95 19.02 -16.38 14.47
CA ASP A 95 19.99 -16.03 15.52
C ASP A 95 20.12 -17.07 16.65
N LYS A 96 19.31 -18.14 16.62
CA LYS A 96 19.20 -19.13 17.73
C LYS A 96 19.67 -20.54 17.37
N VAL A 97 20.53 -20.69 16.37
CA VAL A 97 21.20 -21.99 16.10
C VAL A 97 22.45 -22.18 17.00
N ILE A 98 22.91 -21.16 17.73
CA ILE A 98 24.21 -21.21 18.44
C ILE A 98 24.09 -21.44 19.97
N LYS A 99 22.89 -21.45 20.59
CA LYS A 99 22.78 -21.68 22.06
C LYS A 99 21.74 -22.73 22.45
N THR A 100 22.23 -23.92 22.77
CA THR A 100 21.58 -25.00 23.53
C THR A 100 21.34 -24.56 24.97
N GLU A 101 20.22 -23.91 25.24
CA GLU A 101 19.57 -23.95 26.56
C GLU A 101 18.05 -24.11 26.39
N PRO A 102 17.37 -24.83 27.30
CA PRO A 102 15.92 -25.01 27.25
C PRO A 102 15.25 -23.70 27.69
N GLU A 103 15.16 -22.74 26.78
CA GLU A 103 14.42 -21.51 27.05
C GLU A 103 12.94 -21.83 27.21
N LYS A 104 12.44 -21.58 28.41
CA LYS A 104 11.03 -21.35 28.71
C LYS A 104 10.49 -20.37 27.67
N MET A 105 9.73 -20.88 26.70
CA MET A 105 9.19 -20.17 25.54
C MET A 105 8.22 -19.06 25.98
N ARG A 106 8.76 -17.93 26.46
CA ARG A 106 8.05 -16.66 26.61
C ARG A 106 8.57 -15.71 25.55
N SER A 107 8.30 -16.04 24.28
CA SER A 107 8.48 -15.05 23.23
C SER A 107 7.25 -14.15 23.22
N ASN A 108 7.36 -12.96 23.81
CA ASN A 108 6.33 -11.89 23.77
C ASN A 108 6.22 -11.25 22.37
N THR A 109 6.45 -12.05 21.33
CA THR A 109 6.34 -11.67 19.93
C THR A 109 4.92 -11.96 19.47
N LEU A 110 4.38 -11.05 18.66
CA LEU A 110 3.00 -11.05 18.19
C LEU A 110 2.55 -12.42 17.62
N PHE A 111 3.45 -13.11 16.90
CA PHE A 111 3.16 -14.36 16.19
C PHE A 111 3.92 -15.59 16.74
N HIS A 112 4.11 -15.68 18.06
CA HIS A 112 4.81 -16.83 18.64
C HIS A 112 4.06 -18.17 18.43
N GLY A 113 4.79 -19.27 18.20
CA GLY A 113 4.19 -20.61 18.07
C GLY A 113 3.70 -20.95 16.66
N PHE A 114 3.89 -20.09 15.67
CA PHE A 114 3.73 -20.41 14.26
C PHE A 114 4.59 -19.46 13.39
N ASN A 115 4.82 -19.83 12.13
CA ASN A 115 5.47 -18.97 11.16
C ASN A 115 4.42 -18.24 10.31
N CYS A 116 4.37 -16.92 10.42
CA CYS A 116 3.41 -16.09 9.69
C CYS A 116 3.60 -16.17 8.16
N THR A 117 4.83 -16.41 7.70
CA THR A 117 5.15 -16.55 6.28
C THR A 117 4.42 -17.72 5.63
N ASP A 118 4.18 -18.80 6.39
CA ASP A 118 3.56 -20.05 5.91
C ASP A 118 2.04 -19.97 5.82
N LEU A 119 1.42 -18.96 6.44
CA LEU A 119 -0.04 -18.78 6.40
C LEU A 119 -0.50 -18.16 5.09
N GLU A 120 -1.73 -18.45 4.68
CA GLU A 120 -2.33 -17.81 3.50
C GLU A 120 -2.55 -16.30 3.70
N VAL A 121 -2.79 -15.60 2.59
CA VAL A 121 -3.12 -14.17 2.59
C VAL A 121 -4.64 -14.01 2.59
N VAL A 122 -5.19 -13.21 3.52
CA VAL A 122 -6.62 -12.88 3.55
C VAL A 122 -6.78 -11.39 3.24
N VAL A 123 -7.33 -11.07 2.07
CA VAL A 123 -7.57 -9.68 1.65
C VAL A 123 -8.99 -9.27 2.06
N ASN A 124 -9.14 -8.06 2.59
CA ASN A 124 -10.44 -7.45 2.86
C ASN A 124 -11.29 -7.39 1.57
N SER A 125 -12.36 -8.18 1.54
CA SER A 125 -13.31 -8.28 0.42
C SER A 125 -14.47 -7.29 0.53
N ASN A 126 -14.55 -6.52 1.63
CA ASN A 126 -15.61 -5.53 1.83
C ASN A 126 -15.40 -4.26 0.99
N THR A 127 -14.27 -4.14 0.32
CA THR A 127 -13.92 -3.01 -0.55
C THR A 127 -13.60 -3.50 -1.97
N GLN A 128 -13.80 -2.62 -2.93
CA GLN A 128 -13.52 -2.84 -4.35
C GLN A 128 -12.29 -2.03 -4.79
N THR A 129 -11.37 -1.73 -3.88
CA THR A 129 -10.22 -0.84 -4.11
C THR A 129 -9.43 -1.23 -5.36
N ALA A 130 -9.18 -2.52 -5.58
CA ALA A 130 -8.43 -2.97 -6.75
C ALA A 130 -9.12 -2.67 -8.10
N SER A 131 -10.44 -2.85 -8.19
CA SER A 131 -11.18 -2.61 -9.43
C SER A 131 -11.56 -1.15 -9.60
N VAL A 132 -12.01 -0.47 -8.55
CA VAL A 132 -12.42 0.94 -8.60
C VAL A 132 -11.22 1.87 -8.83
N CYS A 133 -10.05 1.55 -8.27
CA CYS A 133 -8.84 2.34 -8.46
C CYS A 133 -8.01 1.91 -9.68
N GLN A 134 -8.54 1.05 -10.55
CA GLN A 134 -7.82 0.63 -11.75
C GLN A 134 -7.66 1.82 -12.71
N PRO A 135 -6.43 2.13 -13.19
CA PRO A 135 -6.21 3.17 -14.18
C PRO A 135 -6.99 2.92 -15.47
N ARG A 136 -7.31 4.00 -16.21
CA ARG A 136 -7.83 3.91 -17.57
C ARG A 136 -6.71 3.45 -18.51
N GLN A 137 -6.56 2.15 -18.72
CA GLN A 137 -5.66 1.60 -19.73
C GLN A 137 -6.33 0.42 -20.46
N ASP A 138 -5.98 0.26 -21.74
CA ASP A 138 -6.42 -0.83 -22.61
C ASP A 138 -5.81 -2.20 -22.25
N THR A 139 -4.90 -2.24 -21.27
CA THR A 139 -4.26 -3.46 -20.79
C THR A 139 -5.18 -4.20 -19.82
N LYS A 140 -5.90 -5.17 -20.37
CA LYS A 140 -6.78 -6.06 -19.59
C LYS A 140 -5.97 -7.22 -19.02
N CYS A 141 -5.84 -7.26 -17.70
CA CYS A 141 -5.47 -8.48 -16.98
C CYS A 141 -6.70 -9.37 -16.67
N SER A 142 -7.92 -8.94 -17.02
CA SER A 142 -9.20 -9.60 -16.75
C SER A 142 -10.28 -9.16 -17.74
N ASP A 143 -11.27 -10.01 -18.01
CA ASP A 143 -12.38 -9.79 -18.98
C ASP A 143 -13.41 -8.74 -18.53
N GLN A 144 -13.18 -8.05 -17.42
CA GLN A 144 -14.10 -7.04 -16.92
C GLN A 144 -14.12 -5.80 -17.82
N LYS A 145 -15.33 -5.31 -18.15
CA LYS A 145 -15.52 -4.05 -18.89
C LYS A 145 -14.92 -2.91 -18.08
N SER A 146 -14.03 -2.12 -18.71
CA SER A 146 -13.43 -0.95 -18.09
C SER A 146 -14.51 0.11 -17.82
N SER A 147 -14.90 0.28 -16.55
CA SER A 147 -15.63 1.47 -16.13
C SER A 147 -14.68 2.67 -16.10
N PRO A 148 -15.17 3.90 -16.36
CA PRO A 148 -14.35 5.09 -16.20
C PRO A 148 -13.82 5.18 -14.76
N PHE A 149 -12.53 5.50 -14.60
CA PHE A 149 -11.94 5.77 -13.29
C PHE A 149 -12.78 6.81 -12.52
N ASN A 150 -13.12 6.47 -11.28
CA ASN A 150 -13.88 7.32 -10.36
C ASN A 150 -13.01 7.64 -9.14
N GLU A 151 -12.44 8.85 -9.13
CA GLU A 151 -11.55 9.32 -8.06
C GLU A 151 -12.21 9.25 -6.69
N THR A 152 -13.42 9.79 -6.54
CA THR A 152 -14.14 9.83 -5.27
C THR A 152 -14.38 8.43 -4.73
N GLN A 153 -14.84 7.52 -5.59
CA GLN A 153 -15.09 6.14 -5.20
C GLN A 153 -13.79 5.41 -4.86
N CYS A 154 -12.70 5.66 -5.59
CA CYS A 154 -11.39 5.09 -5.29
C CYS A 154 -10.90 5.56 -3.91
N LEU A 155 -10.90 6.88 -3.65
CA LEU A 155 -10.48 7.43 -2.36
C LEU A 155 -11.35 6.95 -1.19
N GLN A 156 -12.66 6.79 -1.40
CA GLN A 156 -13.56 6.22 -0.40
C GLN A 156 -13.23 4.75 -0.09
N ASN A 157 -12.94 3.94 -1.12
CA ASN A 157 -12.55 2.54 -0.92
C ASN A 157 -11.20 2.41 -0.20
N ILE A 158 -10.24 3.30 -0.50
CA ILE A 158 -8.97 3.40 0.22
C ILE A 158 -9.22 3.76 1.69
N ALA A 159 -10.05 4.77 1.97
CA ALA A 159 -10.42 5.15 3.33
C ALA A 159 -11.07 3.99 4.09
N ASN A 160 -12.00 3.28 3.46
CA ASN A 160 -12.68 2.12 4.06
C ASN A 160 -11.70 0.97 4.38
N ASP A 161 -10.73 0.70 3.49
CA ASP A 161 -9.68 -0.29 3.76
C ASP A 161 -8.81 0.11 4.96
N LEU A 162 -8.38 1.38 5.02
CA LEU A 162 -7.56 1.89 6.10
C LEU A 162 -8.32 1.87 7.44
N GLY A 163 -9.57 2.34 7.46
CA GLY A 163 -10.42 2.37 8.65
C GLY A 163 -10.75 0.97 9.18
N TYR A 164 -10.98 -0.01 8.29
CA TYR A 164 -11.18 -1.41 8.69
C TYR A 164 -9.96 -1.95 9.44
N HIS A 165 -8.76 -1.78 8.88
CA HIS A 165 -7.55 -2.30 9.51
C HIS A 165 -7.19 -1.55 10.79
N GLU A 166 -7.36 -0.22 10.83
CA GLU A 166 -7.16 0.56 12.06
C GLU A 166 -8.09 0.08 13.19
N SER A 167 -9.38 -0.12 12.90
CA SER A 167 -10.35 -0.62 13.86
C SER A 167 -9.99 -2.03 14.35
N MET A 168 -9.66 -2.94 13.42
CA MET A 168 -9.23 -4.31 13.72
C MET A 168 -7.99 -4.34 14.63
N LEU A 169 -6.96 -3.55 14.30
CA LEU A 169 -5.71 -3.49 15.07
C LEU A 169 -5.94 -2.91 16.46
N THR A 170 -6.74 -1.84 16.53
CA THR A 170 -7.10 -1.21 17.81
C THR A 170 -7.85 -2.18 18.71
N GLU A 171 -8.79 -2.95 18.17
CA GLU A 171 -9.52 -3.96 18.93
C GLU A 171 -8.60 -5.08 19.40
N TYR A 172 -7.70 -5.57 18.54
CA TYR A 172 -6.73 -6.57 18.95
C TYR A 172 -5.84 -6.08 20.09
N MET A 173 -5.32 -4.85 20.00
CA MET A 173 -4.47 -4.29 21.05
C MET A 173 -5.16 -4.22 22.41
N ARG A 174 -6.48 -4.02 22.47
CA ARG A 174 -7.25 -4.06 23.73
C ARG A 174 -7.26 -5.43 24.41
N THR A 175 -7.09 -6.50 23.62
CA THR A 175 -7.04 -7.88 24.13
C THR A 175 -5.67 -8.27 24.66
N LEU A 176 -4.65 -7.44 24.43
CA LEU A 176 -3.30 -7.66 24.91
C LEU A 176 -3.14 -7.15 26.34
N ASP A 177 -2.53 -7.94 27.22
CA ASP A 177 -2.00 -7.42 28.49
C ASP A 177 -0.87 -6.42 28.17
N ASN A 178 -1.13 -5.13 28.40
CA ASN A 178 -0.21 -4.03 28.09
C ASN A 178 1.18 -4.17 28.74
N LYS A 179 1.29 -4.85 29.88
CA LYS A 179 2.57 -5.04 30.58
C LYS A 179 3.36 -6.20 29.98
N ALA A 180 2.70 -7.32 29.72
CA ALA A 180 3.35 -8.51 29.14
C ALA A 180 3.63 -8.35 27.63
N ASN A 181 2.78 -7.62 26.91
CA ASN A 181 2.80 -7.50 25.45
C ASN A 181 3.24 -6.11 24.98
N SER A 182 3.99 -5.37 25.80
CA SER A 182 4.38 -3.99 25.50
C SER A 182 5.08 -3.82 24.13
N GLU A 183 5.88 -4.79 23.69
CA GLU A 183 6.50 -4.76 22.36
C GLU A 183 5.48 -5.03 21.23
N SER A 184 4.60 -6.02 21.39
CA SER A 184 3.54 -6.31 20.42
C SER A 184 2.58 -5.13 20.26
N VAL A 185 2.23 -4.45 21.37
CA VAL A 185 1.42 -3.23 21.34
C VAL A 185 2.16 -2.12 20.57
N LYS A 186 3.45 -1.88 20.82
CA LYS A 186 4.23 -0.88 20.08
C LYS A 186 4.31 -1.18 18.58
N GLU A 187 4.47 -2.45 18.22
CA GLU A 187 4.51 -2.91 16.83
C GLU A 187 3.20 -2.59 16.11
N LEU A 188 2.06 -2.98 16.69
CA LEU A 188 0.74 -2.70 16.13
C LEU A 188 0.43 -1.20 16.13
N GLN A 189 0.81 -0.48 17.18
CA GLN A 189 0.65 0.97 17.27
C GLN A 189 1.40 1.68 16.13
N SER A 190 2.60 1.20 15.76
CA SER A 190 3.35 1.78 14.63
C SER A 190 2.61 1.68 13.30
N ILE A 191 1.78 0.64 13.12
CA ILE A 191 0.94 0.48 11.94
C ILE A 191 -0.24 1.47 12.01
N THR A 192 -0.95 1.55 13.14
CA THR A 192 -2.08 2.48 13.29
C THR A 192 -1.65 3.93 13.16
N ASP A 193 -0.50 4.31 13.71
CA ASP A 193 0.07 5.66 13.55
C ASP A 193 0.37 5.95 12.07
N SER A 194 0.88 4.97 11.33
CA SER A 194 1.14 5.10 9.89
C SER A 194 -0.15 5.24 9.08
N ILE A 195 -1.22 4.52 9.46
CA ILE A 195 -2.56 4.67 8.86
C ILE A 195 -3.09 6.09 9.11
N HIS A 196 -3.04 6.57 10.34
CA HIS A 196 -3.52 7.91 10.71
C HIS A 196 -2.75 9.00 9.96
N ASN A 197 -1.42 8.87 9.88
CA ASN A 197 -0.57 9.81 9.13
C ASN A 197 -0.92 9.81 7.64
N LEU A 198 -1.09 8.65 7.02
CA LEU A 198 -1.51 8.55 5.62
C LEU A 198 -2.89 9.20 5.39
N THR A 199 -3.87 8.85 6.21
CA THR A 199 -5.25 9.37 6.12
C THR A 199 -5.28 10.89 6.22
N ARG A 200 -4.57 11.44 7.22
CA ARG A 200 -4.48 12.88 7.45
C ARG A 200 -3.74 13.61 6.33
N THR A 201 -2.56 13.12 5.93
CA THR A 201 -1.75 13.76 4.88
C THR A 201 -2.46 13.75 3.54
N CYS A 202 -3.16 12.67 3.21
CA CYS A 202 -3.90 12.56 1.96
C CYS A 202 -5.31 13.14 2.00
N LYS A 203 -5.75 13.67 3.16
CA LYS A 203 -7.10 14.21 3.36
C LYS A 203 -8.17 13.23 2.84
N LEU A 204 -7.98 11.95 3.15
CA LEU A 204 -8.93 10.92 2.74
C LEU A 204 -10.30 11.18 3.38
N PRO A 205 -11.40 10.80 2.71
CA PRO A 205 -12.71 10.89 3.33
C PRO A 205 -12.78 10.03 4.58
N ASN A 206 -13.77 10.29 5.43
CA ASN A 206 -14.01 9.43 6.58
C ASN A 206 -14.41 8.03 6.10
N PRO A 207 -13.88 6.96 6.73
CA PRO A 207 -14.30 5.61 6.41
C PRO A 207 -15.79 5.45 6.74
N GLU A 208 -16.50 4.76 5.85
CA GLU A 208 -17.85 4.30 6.12
C GLU A 208 -17.81 3.18 7.17
N SER A 209 -18.87 3.07 7.97
CA SER A 209 -18.94 2.03 9.01
C SER A 209 -18.86 0.64 8.39
N SER A 210 -17.85 -0.13 8.81
CA SER A 210 -17.73 -1.51 8.37
C SER A 210 -18.84 -2.34 9.00
N LYS A 211 -19.64 -3.05 8.20
CA LYS A 211 -20.67 -3.97 8.70
C LYS A 211 -20.09 -5.19 9.41
N ASN A 212 -18.85 -5.55 9.09
CA ASN A 212 -18.16 -6.71 9.64
C ASN A 212 -17.17 -6.25 10.70
N LYS A 213 -17.60 -6.24 11.96
CA LYS A 213 -16.73 -5.95 13.10
C LYS A 213 -15.88 -7.19 13.38
N TRP A 214 -14.57 -7.09 13.16
CA TRP A 214 -13.64 -8.11 13.62
C TRP A 214 -13.56 -8.10 15.15
N SER A 215 -13.61 -9.28 15.76
CA SER A 215 -13.54 -9.45 17.22
C SER A 215 -12.47 -10.47 17.56
N SER A 216 -11.68 -10.21 18.60
CA SER A 216 -10.60 -11.09 19.05
C SER A 216 -10.64 -11.29 20.56
N THR A 217 -10.06 -12.40 21.00
CA THR A 217 -9.80 -12.74 22.40
C THR A 217 -8.31 -12.98 22.68
N ASN A 218 -7.42 -12.67 21.71
CA ASN A 218 -5.99 -12.99 21.75
C ASN A 218 -5.73 -14.51 21.83
N SER A 219 -6.60 -15.33 21.24
CA SER A 219 -6.39 -16.77 21.14
C SER A 219 -5.28 -17.12 20.13
N PHE A 220 -4.85 -18.38 20.10
CA PHE A 220 -3.90 -18.86 19.08
C PHE A 220 -4.45 -18.68 17.65
N GLU A 221 -5.75 -18.95 17.45
CA GLU A 221 -6.39 -18.76 16.14
C GLU A 221 -6.54 -17.27 15.80
N ASP A 222 -6.84 -16.41 16.78
CA ASP A 222 -6.90 -14.95 16.55
C ASP A 222 -5.53 -14.40 16.11
N ARG A 223 -4.43 -14.93 16.65
CA ARG A 223 -3.07 -14.56 16.23
C ARG A 223 -2.77 -14.98 14.81
N LYS A 224 -3.20 -16.18 14.42
CA LYS A 224 -3.06 -16.66 13.04
C LYS A 224 -3.89 -15.78 12.10
N ASP A 225 -5.13 -15.48 12.46
CA ASP A 225 -6.01 -14.63 11.66
C ASP A 225 -5.43 -13.22 11.53
N LEU A 226 -4.95 -12.60 12.62
CA LEU A 226 -4.26 -11.30 12.58
C LEU A 226 -3.07 -11.32 11.60
N CYS A 227 -2.25 -12.36 11.60
CA CYS A 227 -1.17 -12.51 10.62
C CYS A 227 -1.72 -12.54 9.18
N LYS A 228 -2.73 -13.37 8.89
CA LYS A 228 -3.34 -13.48 7.55
C LYS A 228 -3.90 -12.13 7.08
N GLN A 229 -4.58 -11.40 7.96
CA GLN A 229 -5.13 -10.08 7.70
C GLN A 229 -4.02 -9.05 7.42
N LEU A 230 -2.95 -9.03 8.23
CA LEU A 230 -1.82 -8.10 8.02
C LEU A 230 -1.07 -8.38 6.71
N LYS A 231 -0.97 -9.64 6.29
CA LYS A 231 -0.43 -10.00 4.96
C LYS A 231 -1.34 -9.49 3.84
N GLY A 232 -2.66 -9.66 3.98
CA GLY A 232 -3.61 -9.11 3.01
C GLY A 232 -3.57 -7.59 2.97
N PHE A 233 -3.40 -6.96 4.13
CA PHE A 233 -3.27 -5.52 4.23
C PHE A 233 -2.01 -5.03 3.52
N GLN A 234 -0.88 -5.72 3.68
CA GLN A 234 0.36 -5.42 2.95
C GLN A 234 0.13 -5.39 1.42
N VAL A 235 -0.57 -6.40 0.87
CA VAL A 235 -0.95 -6.45 -0.55
C VAL A 235 -1.86 -5.27 -0.91
N ARG A 236 -2.84 -4.96 -0.06
CA ARG A 236 -3.74 -3.83 -0.28
C ARG A 236 -3.01 -2.50 -0.22
N THR A 237 -2.04 -2.30 0.67
CA THR A 237 -1.22 -1.09 0.76
C THR A 237 -0.38 -0.87 -0.49
N ILE A 238 0.11 -1.93 -1.15
CA ILE A 238 0.77 -1.81 -2.46
C ILE A 238 -0.20 -1.24 -3.50
N THR A 239 -1.44 -1.74 -3.51
CA THR A 239 -2.51 -1.23 -4.38
C THR A 239 -2.82 0.23 -4.08
N ILE A 240 -3.00 0.58 -2.80
CA ILE A 240 -3.23 1.96 -2.33
C ILE A 240 -2.11 2.90 -2.77
N ASN A 241 -0.85 2.50 -2.58
CA ASN A 241 0.31 3.31 -2.98
C ASN A 241 0.31 3.62 -4.48
N ARG A 242 -0.02 2.63 -5.33
CA ARG A 242 -0.14 2.81 -6.78
C ARG A 242 -1.31 3.73 -7.13
N ALA A 243 -2.48 3.49 -6.54
CA ALA A 243 -3.69 4.28 -6.77
C ALA A 243 -3.48 5.75 -6.38
N LEU A 244 -2.91 6.01 -5.20
CA LEU A 244 -2.59 7.37 -4.76
C LEU A 244 -1.57 8.03 -5.68
N GLY A 245 -0.59 7.29 -6.19
CA GLY A 245 0.34 7.80 -7.21
C GLY A 245 -0.39 8.25 -8.48
N TYR A 246 -1.33 7.45 -8.98
CA TYR A 246 -2.13 7.76 -10.17
C TYR A 246 -3.07 8.97 -9.95
N VAL A 247 -3.77 9.01 -8.82
CA VAL A 247 -4.62 10.16 -8.43
C VAL A 247 -3.78 11.42 -8.31
N CYS A 248 -2.63 11.33 -7.65
CA CYS A 248 -1.72 12.45 -7.49
C CYS A 248 -1.12 12.91 -8.82
N ALA A 249 -0.80 12.01 -9.75
CA ALA A 249 -0.30 12.42 -11.06
C ALA A 249 -1.37 13.13 -11.93
N GLY A 250 -2.65 13.11 -11.52
CA GLY A 250 -3.75 13.69 -12.28
C GLY A 250 -4.02 12.97 -13.60
N GLU A 251 -3.45 11.78 -13.80
CA GLU A 251 -3.49 11.05 -15.08
C GLU A 251 -4.88 10.59 -15.48
N TYR A 252 -5.80 10.46 -14.52
CA TYR A 252 -7.21 10.14 -14.78
C TYR A 252 -8.02 11.27 -15.43
N LYS A 253 -7.47 12.50 -15.45
CA LYS A 253 -8.09 13.67 -16.07
C LYS A 253 -7.65 13.87 -17.53
N LYS A 254 -6.66 13.11 -18.00
CA LYS A 254 -6.17 13.12 -19.38
C LYS A 254 -7.01 12.21 -20.26
#